data_AF-A0A507B1U1-F1
#
_entry.id   AF-A0A507B1U1-F1
#
_cell.length_a   1.000
_cell.length_b   1.000
_cell.length_c   1.000
_cell.angle_alpha   90.00
_cell.angle_beta   90.00
_cell.angle_gamma   90.00
#
_symmetry.space_group_name_H-M   'P 1'
#
loop_
_entity.id
_entity.type
_entity.pdbx_description
1 polymer ?
#
loop_
_entity_poly.entity_id
_entity_poly.type
_entity_poly.pdbx_seq_one_letter_code
_entity_poly.pdbx_strand_id
1 'polypeptide(L)'
;MPEPLLPTAVAVSSPPEFDFAFDPSLDQFNVGVGGFLALHPEFDAIATGALVFDQQDRLLLIQRAAHDSMPSRWEVPGGAADPDDKTVLHAAARELWEETGLVLKRLVRQVPLGPEGPDAAVFFTRRNLRIGKFTFESEVEGCGGSSVIKLDPNEHQHCLWVTEDECRARRTGGNVEITFTTVQQEQTILEGFRMRRKQPQCP
;
A
#
# COMPACT_ATOMS: atom_id res chain seq x y z
N MET A 1 -41.70 -19.64 19.67
CA MET A 1 -40.22 -19.60 19.61
C MET A 1 -39.86 -18.52 18.61
N PRO A 2 -39.25 -17.40 19.00
CA PRO A 2 -38.81 -16.42 18.02
C PRO A 2 -37.62 -16.99 17.23
N GLU A 3 -37.66 -16.81 15.91
CA GLU A 3 -36.57 -17.19 15.00
C GLU A 3 -35.26 -16.46 15.38
N PRO A 4 -34.09 -17.12 15.24
CA PRO A 4 -32.83 -16.44 15.44
C PRO A 4 -32.63 -15.41 14.33
N LEU A 5 -32.51 -14.14 14.71
CA LEU A 5 -32.10 -13.06 13.83
C LEU A 5 -30.72 -13.40 13.25
N LEU A 6 -30.69 -13.73 11.95
CA LEU A 6 -29.45 -13.84 11.20
C LEU A 6 -28.75 -12.46 11.23
N PRO A 7 -27.43 -12.41 11.49
CA PRO A 7 -26.70 -11.15 11.48
C PRO A 7 -26.85 -10.48 10.10
N THR A 8 -27.36 -9.26 10.10
CA THR A 8 -27.47 -8.43 8.90
C THR A 8 -26.05 -8.09 8.45
N ALA A 9 -25.66 -8.57 7.27
CA ALA A 9 -24.42 -8.14 6.64
C ALA A 9 -24.45 -6.61 6.48
N VAL A 10 -23.54 -5.91 7.14
CA VAL A 10 -23.34 -4.48 6.92
C VAL A 10 -22.82 -4.34 5.50
N ALA A 11 -23.57 -3.65 4.64
CA ALA A 11 -23.15 -3.39 3.27
C ALA A 11 -21.77 -2.71 3.30
N VAL A 12 -20.81 -3.30 2.59
CA VAL A 12 -19.53 -2.65 2.27
C VAL A 12 -19.89 -1.30 1.67
N SER A 13 -19.42 -0.21 2.28
CA SER A 13 -19.67 1.14 1.75
C SER A 13 -19.21 1.19 0.30
N SER A 14 -19.98 1.78 -0.61
CA SER A 14 -19.52 1.98 -1.98
C SER A 14 -18.18 2.75 -1.99
N PRO A 15 -17.25 2.43 -2.91
CA PRO A 15 -16.00 3.16 -3.01
C PRO A 15 -16.28 4.64 -3.25
N PRO A 16 -15.51 5.56 -2.63
CA PRO A 16 -15.60 6.98 -2.94
C PRO A 16 -15.15 7.23 -4.38
N GLU A 17 -15.53 8.37 -4.93
CA GLU A 17 -14.80 8.88 -6.07
C GLU A 17 -13.38 9.26 -5.61
N PHE A 18 -12.37 8.67 -6.23
CA PHE A 18 -10.98 8.95 -5.91
C PHE A 18 -10.54 10.29 -6.53
N ASP A 19 -10.75 11.38 -5.80
CA ASP A 19 -10.26 12.72 -6.14
C ASP A 19 -9.02 13.04 -5.29
N PHE A 20 -7.84 12.84 -5.88
CA PHE A 20 -6.56 13.03 -5.21
C PHE A 20 -5.59 13.85 -6.06
N ALA A 21 -4.72 14.61 -5.39
CA ALA A 21 -3.60 15.27 -6.06
C ALA A 21 -2.43 14.31 -6.23
N PHE A 22 -1.52 14.60 -7.15
CA PHE A 22 -0.23 13.92 -7.20
C PHE A 22 0.87 14.91 -7.59
N ASP A 23 2.12 14.54 -7.30
CA ASP A 23 3.27 15.32 -7.74
C ASP A 23 3.54 15.12 -9.23
N PRO A 24 3.90 16.16 -10.00
CA PRO A 24 4.19 16.03 -11.44
C PRO A 24 5.29 15.01 -11.76
N SER A 25 6.18 14.69 -10.82
CA SER A 25 7.14 13.59 -10.98
C SER A 25 6.50 12.21 -11.21
N LEU A 26 5.19 12.09 -10.96
CA LEU A 26 4.40 10.87 -11.14
C LEU A 26 3.56 10.86 -12.43
N ASP A 27 3.71 11.85 -13.32
CA ASP A 27 2.96 11.95 -14.57
C ASP A 27 3.03 10.67 -15.43
N GLN A 28 4.18 9.97 -15.41
CA GLN A 28 4.37 8.70 -16.13
C GLN A 28 3.42 7.58 -15.68
N PHE A 29 2.88 7.66 -14.46
CA PHE A 29 1.90 6.72 -13.91
C PHE A 29 0.46 7.20 -14.08
N ASN A 30 0.25 8.46 -14.49
CA ASN A 30 -1.07 9.05 -14.72
C ASN A 30 -1.63 8.67 -16.11
N VAL A 31 -1.51 7.39 -16.45
CA VAL A 31 -2.01 6.78 -17.68
C VAL A 31 -2.70 5.46 -17.33
N GLY A 32 -3.64 5.01 -18.18
CA GLY A 32 -4.30 3.72 -17.99
C GLY A 32 -3.31 2.55 -17.99
N VAL A 33 -3.66 1.46 -17.30
CA VAL A 33 -2.77 0.30 -17.09
C VAL A 33 -2.25 -0.28 -18.40
N GLY A 34 -3.11 -0.45 -19.40
CA GLY A 34 -2.70 -0.92 -20.73
C GLY A 34 -1.75 0.03 -21.46
N GLY A 35 -1.92 1.35 -21.28
CA GLY A 35 -1.02 2.36 -21.83
C GLY A 35 0.36 2.33 -21.18
N PHE A 36 0.42 2.13 -19.86
CA PHE A 36 1.67 1.94 -19.14
C PHE A 36 2.40 0.66 -19.60
N LEU A 37 1.70 -0.47 -19.63
CA LEU A 37 2.28 -1.75 -20.06
C LEU A 37 2.81 -1.72 -21.50
N ALA A 38 2.17 -0.97 -22.39
CA ALA A 38 2.66 -0.78 -23.76
C ALA A 38 4.03 -0.06 -23.82
N LEU A 39 4.34 0.79 -22.84
CA LEU A 39 5.64 1.47 -22.71
C LEU A 39 6.66 0.66 -21.91
N HIS A 40 6.20 -0.34 -21.15
CA HIS A 40 7.01 -1.18 -20.27
C HIS A 40 6.85 -2.68 -20.61
N PRO A 41 7.31 -3.11 -21.81
CA PRO A 41 7.14 -4.48 -22.29
C PRO A 41 7.89 -5.52 -21.45
N GLU A 42 8.72 -5.09 -20.50
CA GLU A 42 9.33 -5.95 -19.50
C GLU A 42 8.31 -6.53 -18.50
N PHE A 43 7.10 -5.95 -18.36
CA PHE A 43 6.06 -6.42 -17.44
C PHE A 43 4.84 -6.98 -18.17
N ASP A 44 4.25 -8.03 -17.61
CA ASP A 44 2.97 -8.59 -18.06
C ASP A 44 1.78 -7.95 -17.32
N ALA A 45 2.02 -7.45 -16.10
CA ALA A 45 1.05 -6.73 -15.28
C ALA A 45 1.76 -5.87 -14.23
N ILE A 46 1.00 -5.00 -13.55
CA ILE A 46 1.52 -4.01 -12.59
C ILE A 46 0.85 -4.23 -11.25
N ALA A 47 1.57 -3.96 -10.17
CA ALA A 47 1.01 -3.79 -8.84
C ALA A 47 1.43 -2.45 -8.26
N THR A 48 0.68 -1.97 -7.29
CA THR A 48 0.97 -0.73 -6.58
C THR A 48 1.20 -0.97 -5.09
N GLY A 49 1.80 0.00 -4.41
CA GLY A 49 1.98 0.01 -2.96
C GLY A 49 1.91 1.44 -2.42
N ALA A 50 1.36 1.60 -1.23
CA ALA A 50 1.18 2.90 -0.58
C ALA A 50 1.94 2.96 0.74
N LEU A 51 2.97 3.81 0.82
CA LEU A 51 3.61 4.16 2.09
C LEU A 51 2.84 5.32 2.73
N VAL A 52 2.04 5.00 3.75
CA VAL A 52 1.30 6.00 4.52
C VAL A 52 2.01 6.25 5.84
N PHE A 53 2.43 7.49 6.06
CA PHE A 53 3.05 7.93 7.32
C PHE A 53 2.07 8.74 8.16
N ASP A 54 2.10 8.55 9.47
CA ASP A 54 1.40 9.41 10.41
C ASP A 54 2.21 10.67 10.79
N GLN A 55 1.62 11.51 11.65
CA GLN A 55 2.26 12.73 12.14
C GLN A 55 3.49 12.50 13.03
N GLN A 56 3.72 11.25 13.49
CA GLN A 56 4.87 10.85 14.29
C GLN A 56 5.92 10.12 13.44
N ASP A 57 5.88 10.26 12.11
CA ASP A 57 6.80 9.58 11.18
C ASP A 57 6.69 8.05 11.25
N ARG A 58 5.58 7.48 11.75
CA ARG A 58 5.38 6.03 11.75
C ARG A 58 4.70 5.59 10.46
N LEU A 59 5.12 4.47 9.90
CA LEU A 59 4.56 3.87 8.70
C LEU A 59 3.45 2.88 9.05
N LEU A 60 2.35 2.92 8.30
CA LEU A 60 1.31 1.90 8.36
C LEU A 60 1.78 0.59 7.72
N LEU A 61 1.67 -0.51 8.48
CA LEU A 61 1.71 -1.88 7.95
C LEU A 61 0.39 -2.60 8.21
N ILE A 62 0.01 -3.45 7.28
CA ILE A 62 -1.11 -4.39 7.39
C ILE A 62 -0.57 -5.82 7.36
N GLN A 63 -1.25 -6.73 8.05
CA GLN A 63 -0.86 -8.13 8.15
C GLN A 63 -1.82 -8.99 7.36
N ARG A 64 -1.26 -9.77 6.44
CA ARG A 64 -2.00 -10.75 5.63
C ARG A 64 -2.74 -11.75 6.49
N ALA A 65 -3.97 -12.07 6.12
CA ALA A 65 -4.80 -13.03 6.80
C ALA A 65 -4.12 -14.42 6.86
N ALA A 66 -4.35 -15.15 7.95
CA ALA A 66 -3.73 -16.45 8.19
C ALA A 66 -4.07 -17.53 7.12
N HIS A 67 -5.13 -17.32 6.35
CA HIS A 67 -5.59 -18.24 5.31
C HIS A 67 -5.17 -17.82 3.89
N ASP A 68 -4.53 -16.66 3.75
CA ASP A 68 -4.01 -16.19 2.47
C ASP A 68 -2.58 -16.71 2.22
N SER A 69 -2.07 -16.52 1.01
CA SER A 69 -0.67 -16.74 0.68
C SER A 69 0.24 -15.88 1.56
N MET A 70 1.44 -16.37 1.89
CA MET A 70 2.35 -15.67 2.80
C MET A 70 1.66 -15.26 4.13
N PRO A 71 1.03 -16.22 4.84
CA PRO A 71 0.13 -15.92 5.96
C PRO A 71 0.85 -15.21 7.09
N SER A 72 0.16 -14.29 7.75
CA SER A 72 0.66 -13.50 8.89
C SER A 72 1.90 -12.66 8.61
N ARG A 73 2.26 -12.46 7.33
CA ARG A 73 3.34 -11.55 6.95
C ARG A 73 2.84 -10.12 6.83
N TRP A 74 3.73 -9.17 7.09
CA TRP A 74 3.45 -7.75 7.08
C TRP A 74 3.82 -7.12 5.75
N GLU A 75 2.99 -6.19 5.31
CA GLU A 75 3.18 -5.42 4.10
C GLU A 75 2.56 -4.03 4.21
N VAL A 76 2.90 -3.19 3.24
CA VAL A 76 2.25 -1.91 2.99
C VAL A 76 0.99 -2.18 2.18
N PRO A 77 -0.07 -1.36 2.34
CA PRO A 77 -1.26 -1.50 1.51
C PRO A 77 -0.92 -1.45 0.01
N GLY A 78 -1.57 -2.28 -0.79
CA GLY A 78 -1.43 -2.29 -2.23
C GLY A 78 -1.52 -3.67 -2.88
N GLY A 79 -2.19 -3.71 -4.02
CA GLY A 79 -2.40 -4.92 -4.82
C GLY A 79 -2.18 -4.69 -6.32
N ALA A 80 -2.80 -5.54 -7.12
CA ALA A 80 -2.66 -5.53 -8.58
C ALA A 80 -3.47 -4.39 -9.20
N ALA A 81 -2.92 -3.73 -10.22
CA ALA A 81 -3.70 -2.79 -11.01
C ALA A 81 -4.68 -3.53 -11.92
N ASP A 82 -5.94 -3.12 -11.90
CA ASP A 82 -6.99 -3.65 -12.76
C ASP A 82 -6.93 -2.98 -14.15
N PRO A 83 -7.10 -3.71 -15.26
CA PRO A 83 -7.24 -3.12 -16.59
C PRO A 83 -8.23 -1.93 -16.69
N ASP A 84 -9.27 -1.92 -15.86
CA ASP A 84 -10.30 -0.88 -15.85
C ASP A 84 -9.98 0.30 -14.89
N ASP A 85 -8.88 0.24 -14.14
CA ASP A 85 -8.41 1.37 -13.33
C ASP A 85 -8.11 2.57 -14.25
N LYS A 86 -8.68 3.74 -13.92
CA LYS A 86 -8.54 4.98 -14.73
C LYS A 86 -7.07 5.28 -15.05
N THR A 87 -6.18 5.14 -14.05
CA THR A 87 -4.73 5.22 -14.20
C THR A 87 -4.02 4.30 -13.21
N VAL A 88 -2.72 4.05 -13.38
CA VAL A 88 -1.90 3.32 -12.39
C VAL A 88 -1.97 3.98 -11.01
N LEU A 89 -2.05 5.32 -10.94
CA LEU A 89 -2.25 6.04 -9.68
C LEU A 89 -3.62 5.78 -9.04
N HIS A 90 -4.68 5.59 -9.85
CA HIS A 90 -6.00 5.21 -9.33
C HIS A 90 -6.01 3.79 -8.75
N ALA A 91 -5.21 2.86 -9.31
CA ALA A 91 -5.05 1.54 -8.72
C ALA A 91 -4.50 1.65 -7.28
N ALA A 92 -3.49 2.50 -7.05
CA ALA A 92 -2.97 2.74 -5.69
C ALA A 92 -4.03 3.34 -4.74
N ALA A 93 -4.87 4.24 -5.23
CA ALA A 93 -5.97 4.82 -4.44
C ALA A 93 -7.02 3.78 -4.07
N ARG A 94 -7.42 2.94 -5.04
CA ARG A 94 -8.40 1.86 -4.87
C ARG A 94 -7.91 0.85 -3.84
N GLU A 95 -6.73 0.29 -4.05
CA GLU A 95 -6.15 -0.73 -3.17
C GLU A 95 -5.99 -0.20 -1.74
N LEU A 96 -5.49 1.02 -1.57
CA LEU A 96 -5.38 1.64 -0.25
C LEU A 96 -6.74 1.73 0.45
N TRP A 97 -7.79 2.13 -0.28
CA TRP A 97 -9.13 2.23 0.28
C TRP A 97 -9.76 0.87 0.57
N GLU A 98 -9.62 -0.11 -0.32
CA GLU A 98 -10.17 -1.46 -0.15
C GLU A 98 -9.56 -2.15 1.08
N GLU A 99 -8.24 -2.06 1.26
CA GLU A 99 -7.53 -2.77 2.32
C GLU A 99 -7.52 -2.03 3.67
N THR A 100 -7.74 -0.71 3.69
CA THR A 100 -7.59 0.09 4.93
C THR A 100 -8.73 1.06 5.22
N GLY A 101 -9.63 1.30 4.27
CA GLY A 101 -10.64 2.35 4.32
C GLY A 101 -10.08 3.78 4.27
N LEU A 102 -8.77 3.96 4.11
CA LEU A 102 -8.14 5.27 4.01
C LEU A 102 -8.38 5.87 2.62
N VAL A 103 -8.73 7.16 2.59
CA VAL A 103 -8.92 7.90 1.34
C VAL A 103 -7.63 8.61 0.99
N LEU A 104 -7.09 8.30 -0.18
CA LEU A 104 -5.89 8.95 -0.71
C LEU A 104 -6.16 10.44 -0.95
N LYS A 105 -5.29 11.30 -0.41
CA LYS A 105 -5.33 12.76 -0.61
C LYS A 105 -4.28 13.21 -1.63
N ARG A 106 -3.05 12.71 -1.48
CA ARG A 106 -1.94 13.08 -2.37
C ARG A 106 -0.91 11.97 -2.52
N LEU A 107 -0.48 11.71 -3.76
CA LEU A 107 0.74 10.92 -4.03
C LEU A 107 1.93 11.85 -4.14
N VAL A 108 2.93 11.66 -3.28
CA VAL A 108 4.04 12.59 -3.09
C VAL A 108 5.20 12.27 -4.02
N ARG A 109 5.58 11.01 -4.12
CA ARG A 109 6.66 10.52 -4.98
C ARG A 109 6.62 9.00 -5.12
N GLN A 110 7.39 8.47 -6.06
CA GLN A 110 7.72 7.06 -6.14
C GLN A 110 8.88 6.74 -5.19
N VAL A 111 8.83 5.57 -4.57
CA VAL A 111 9.86 5.07 -3.65
C VAL A 111 10.50 3.81 -4.27
N PRO A 112 11.79 3.86 -4.65
CA PRO A 112 12.49 2.74 -5.26
C PRO A 112 12.92 1.68 -4.22
N LEU A 113 13.53 0.59 -4.69
CA LEU A 113 14.07 -0.49 -3.85
C LEU A 113 15.43 -0.12 -3.24
N GLY A 114 15.47 0.98 -2.49
CA GLY A 114 16.70 1.55 -1.91
C GLY A 114 17.27 2.72 -2.70
N PRO A 115 18.34 3.38 -2.20
CA PRO A 115 18.80 4.68 -2.70
C PRO A 115 19.25 4.69 -4.17
N GLU A 116 19.73 3.54 -4.65
CA GLU A 116 20.21 3.31 -6.03
C GLU A 116 19.58 2.02 -6.59
N GLY A 117 18.45 1.60 -5.99
CA GLY A 117 17.74 0.40 -6.38
C GLY A 117 16.88 0.60 -7.63
N PRO A 118 16.36 -0.49 -8.21
CA PRO A 118 15.38 -0.38 -9.28
C PRO A 118 14.10 0.30 -8.78
N ASP A 119 13.42 0.93 -9.74
CA ASP A 119 12.17 1.66 -9.54
C ASP A 119 10.99 0.77 -9.14
N ALA A 120 11.02 -0.50 -9.54
CA ALA A 120 9.97 -1.47 -9.28
C ALA A 120 10.53 -2.77 -8.68
N ALA A 121 9.76 -3.37 -7.76
CA ALA A 121 9.97 -4.75 -7.35
C ALA A 121 9.41 -5.68 -8.41
N VAL A 122 10.20 -6.67 -8.86
CA VAL A 122 9.77 -7.63 -9.87
C VAL A 122 9.55 -9.00 -9.25
N PHE A 123 8.38 -9.59 -9.46
CA PHE A 123 8.06 -10.95 -9.04
C PHE A 123 7.16 -11.66 -10.06
N PHE A 124 6.99 -12.96 -9.88
CA PHE A 124 6.19 -13.79 -10.79
C PHE A 124 4.97 -14.34 -10.08
N THR A 125 3.82 -14.29 -10.76
CA THR A 125 2.61 -14.98 -10.28
C THR A 125 2.73 -16.49 -10.48
N ARG A 126 1.81 -17.27 -9.90
CA ARG A 126 1.71 -18.72 -10.16
C ARG A 126 1.50 -19.06 -11.64
N ARG A 127 1.01 -18.11 -12.43
CA ARG A 127 0.81 -18.23 -13.89
C ARG A 127 2.02 -17.75 -14.69
N ASN A 128 3.15 -17.50 -14.03
CA ASN A 128 4.40 -17.01 -14.61
C ASN A 128 4.29 -15.63 -15.29
N LEU A 129 3.32 -14.81 -14.87
CA LEU A 129 3.25 -13.40 -15.28
C LEU A 129 4.29 -12.60 -14.50
N ARG A 130 5.09 -11.78 -15.18
CA ARG A 130 6.07 -10.87 -14.58
C ARG A 130 5.40 -9.59 -14.15
N ILE A 131 5.33 -9.38 -12.84
CA ILE A 131 4.69 -8.22 -12.22
C ILE A 131 5.74 -7.19 -11.85
N GLY A 132 5.55 -5.94 -12.26
CA GLY A 132 6.27 -4.78 -11.73
C GLY A 132 5.46 -4.09 -10.64
N LYS A 133 5.94 -4.10 -9.39
CA LYS A 133 5.31 -3.38 -8.27
C LYS A 133 5.99 -2.04 -8.03
N PHE A 134 5.22 -0.96 -8.20
CA PHE A 134 5.64 0.42 -7.95
C PHE A 134 5.04 0.90 -6.63
N THR A 135 5.85 1.53 -5.78
CA THR A 135 5.40 1.97 -4.46
C THR A 135 5.49 3.49 -4.35
N PHE A 136 4.49 4.12 -3.73
CA PHE A 136 4.35 5.56 -3.64
C PHE A 136 4.24 6.04 -2.20
N GLU A 137 4.92 7.12 -1.85
CA GLU A 137 4.62 7.85 -0.61
C GLU A 137 3.27 8.54 -0.76
N SER A 138 2.38 8.28 0.19
CA SER A 138 0.96 8.59 0.10
C SER A 138 0.49 9.37 1.34
N GLU A 139 -0.08 10.55 1.10
CA GLU A 139 -0.83 11.30 2.10
C GLU A 139 -2.30 10.93 2.02
N VAL A 140 -2.95 10.73 3.17
CA VAL A 140 -4.37 10.37 3.25
C VAL A 140 -5.19 11.47 3.94
N GLU A 141 -6.50 11.46 3.69
CA GLU A 141 -7.42 12.35 4.39
C GLU A 141 -7.48 12.03 5.89
N GLY A 142 -7.69 13.07 6.71
CA GLY A 142 -7.91 12.90 8.16
C GLY A 142 -6.67 12.61 9.00
N CYS A 143 -5.44 12.80 8.47
CA CYS A 143 -4.19 12.69 9.23
C CYS A 143 -4.07 13.75 10.35
N GLY A 144 -4.73 13.47 11.48
CA GLY A 144 -4.77 14.31 12.69
C GLY A 144 -5.40 13.60 13.90
N GLY A 145 -5.40 12.26 13.92
CA GLY A 145 -5.80 11.46 15.10
C GLY A 145 -7.17 10.76 15.03
N SER A 146 -7.83 10.70 13.86
CA SER A 146 -9.16 10.06 13.76
C SER A 146 -9.47 9.28 12.47
N SER A 147 -8.47 8.98 11.63
CA SER A 147 -8.71 8.05 10.51
C SER A 147 -8.73 6.61 11.05
N VAL A 148 -9.94 6.05 11.16
CA VAL A 148 -10.16 4.66 11.59
C VAL A 148 -9.75 3.74 10.45
N ILE A 149 -8.68 2.96 10.65
CA ILE A 149 -8.28 1.90 9.73
C ILE A 149 -9.34 0.80 9.77
N LYS A 150 -9.88 0.46 8.61
CA LYS A 150 -10.83 -0.64 8.41
C LYS A 150 -10.20 -1.64 7.45
N LEU A 151 -9.75 -2.76 7.99
CA LEU A 151 -9.17 -3.83 7.20
C LEU A 151 -10.28 -4.66 6.54
N ASP A 152 -10.02 -5.15 5.34
CA ASP A 152 -10.80 -6.27 4.79
C ASP A 152 -10.44 -7.54 5.58
N PRO A 153 -11.36 -8.12 6.38
CA PRO A 153 -11.07 -9.30 7.18
C PRO A 153 -10.79 -10.56 6.35
N ASN A 154 -11.09 -10.58 5.06
CA ASN A 154 -10.77 -11.70 4.16
C ASN A 154 -9.30 -11.67 3.74
N GLU A 155 -8.70 -10.48 3.63
CA GLU A 155 -7.33 -10.32 3.12
C GLU A 155 -6.33 -9.97 4.23
N HIS A 156 -6.76 -9.24 5.26
CA HIS A 156 -5.89 -8.76 6.33
C HIS A 156 -6.54 -8.90 7.71
N GLN A 157 -5.72 -9.15 8.73
CA GLN A 157 -6.19 -9.45 10.08
C GLN A 157 -5.76 -8.42 11.13
N HIS A 158 -4.62 -7.74 10.93
CA HIS A 158 -4.05 -6.78 11.87
C HIS A 158 -3.40 -5.61 11.14
N CYS A 159 -3.32 -4.45 11.80
CA CYS A 159 -2.57 -3.29 11.32
C CYS A 159 -1.74 -2.69 12.47
N LEU A 160 -0.65 -2.03 12.15
CA LEU A 160 0.17 -1.30 13.12
C LEU A 160 0.92 -0.13 12.48
N TRP A 161 1.25 0.84 13.32
CA TRP A 161 2.11 1.95 12.98
C TRP A 161 3.51 1.65 13.52
N VAL A 162 4.52 1.64 12.65
CA VAL A 162 5.91 1.32 12.98
C VAL A 162 6.86 2.46 12.71
N THR A 163 7.84 2.60 13.58
CA THR A 163 9.02 3.44 13.34
C THR A 163 10.03 2.72 12.44
N GLU A 164 10.97 3.48 11.87
CA GLU A 164 12.09 2.92 11.11
C GLU A 164 12.91 1.91 11.93
N ASP A 165 13.17 2.22 13.21
CA ASP A 165 13.95 1.36 14.10
C ASP A 165 13.25 0.02 14.36
N GLU A 166 11.93 0.03 14.51
CA GLU A 166 11.14 -1.20 14.66
C GLU A 166 11.14 -2.04 13.39
N CYS A 167 11.08 -1.41 12.21
CA CYS A 167 11.25 -2.10 10.93
C CYS A 167 12.64 -2.76 10.84
N ARG A 168 13.71 -2.04 11.20
CA ARG A 168 15.09 -2.57 11.20
C ARG A 168 15.29 -3.70 12.21
N ALA A 169 14.68 -3.58 13.39
CA ALA A 169 14.72 -4.59 14.43
C ALA A 169 13.79 -5.78 14.16
N ARG A 170 12.91 -5.67 13.15
CA ARG A 170 11.84 -6.60 12.82
C ARG A 170 10.95 -6.94 14.02
N ARG A 171 10.75 -5.97 14.91
CA ARG A 171 9.99 -6.13 16.15
C ARG A 171 9.55 -4.78 16.69
N THR A 172 8.31 -4.69 17.13
CA THR A 172 7.79 -3.49 17.80
C THR A 172 8.18 -3.43 19.27
N GLY A 173 8.10 -2.25 19.89
CA GLY A 173 8.26 -2.11 21.35
C GLY A 173 7.24 -2.93 22.17
N GLY A 174 6.13 -3.34 21.55
CA GLY A 174 5.10 -4.21 22.13
C GLY A 174 5.32 -5.71 21.92
N ASN A 175 6.52 -6.15 21.52
CA ASN A 175 6.87 -7.55 21.23
C ASN A 175 6.11 -8.20 20.05
N VAL A 176 5.60 -7.41 19.10
CA VAL A 176 5.07 -7.96 17.85
C VAL A 176 6.24 -8.18 16.89
N GLU A 177 6.42 -9.41 16.40
CA GLU A 177 7.42 -9.72 15.38
C GLU A 177 6.94 -9.28 13.98
N ILE A 178 7.85 -8.66 13.23
CA ILE A 178 7.57 -8.14 11.89
C ILE A 178 8.32 -9.00 10.88
N THR A 179 7.60 -9.95 10.28
CA THR A 179 8.08 -10.71 9.12
C THR A 179 7.47 -10.14 7.84
N PHE A 180 8.26 -9.46 7.03
CA PHE A 180 7.81 -8.90 5.75
C PHE A 180 7.50 -9.98 4.71
N THR A 181 6.61 -9.66 3.77
CA THR A 181 6.27 -10.54 2.64
C THR A 181 7.48 -10.84 1.76
N THR A 182 8.30 -9.83 1.46
CA THR A 182 9.51 -9.96 0.65
C THR A 182 10.65 -9.06 1.16
N VAL A 183 11.88 -9.37 0.73
CA VAL A 183 13.06 -8.52 1.01
C VAL A 183 12.95 -7.18 0.26
N GLN A 184 12.42 -7.20 -0.97
CA GLN A 184 12.18 -5.99 -1.76
C GLN A 184 11.22 -5.02 -1.07
N GLN A 185 10.20 -5.56 -0.40
CA GLN A 185 9.25 -4.76 0.37
C GLN A 185 9.93 -4.10 1.57
N GLU A 186 10.72 -4.84 2.35
CA GLU A 186 11.52 -4.26 3.44
C GLU A 186 12.48 -3.18 2.94
N GLN A 187 13.15 -3.38 1.80
CA GLN A 187 14.03 -2.38 1.18
C GLN A 187 13.29 -1.10 0.82
N THR A 188 12.12 -1.23 0.20
CA THR A 188 11.27 -0.10 -0.20
C THR A 188 10.76 0.68 1.02
N ILE A 189 10.36 -0.02 2.08
CA ILE A 189 9.95 0.58 3.36
C ILE A 189 11.08 1.41 3.96
N LEU A 190 12.27 0.83 4.09
CA LEU A 190 13.43 1.52 4.66
C LEU A 190 13.88 2.71 3.80
N GLU A 191 13.70 2.60 2.48
CA GLU A 191 13.94 3.70 1.55
C GLU A 191 12.94 4.84 1.75
N GLY A 192 11.66 4.54 1.94
CA GLY A 192 10.64 5.54 2.26
C GLY A 192 11.00 6.36 3.50
N PHE A 193 11.38 5.70 4.60
CA PHE A 193 11.88 6.39 5.80
C PHE A 193 13.10 7.26 5.50
N ARG A 194 14.06 6.75 4.71
CA ARG A 194 15.28 7.48 4.34
C ARG A 194 14.98 8.73 3.50
N MET A 195 14.07 8.64 2.54
CA MET A 195 13.67 9.76 1.69
C MET A 195 12.97 10.83 2.51
N ARG A 196 12.10 10.44 3.44
CA ARG A 196 11.35 11.36 4.31
C ARG A 196 12.27 12.14 5.25
N ARG A 197 13.31 11.51 5.82
CA ARG A 197 14.35 12.21 6.63
C ARG A 197 15.10 13.30 5.87
N LYS A 198 15.28 13.15 4.55
CA LYS A 198 16.03 14.10 3.73
C LYS A 198 15.21 15.32 3.33
N GLN A 199 13.91 15.33 3.61
CA GLN A 199 13.09 16.51 3.35
C GLN A 199 12.91 17.35 4.61
N PRO A 200 13.04 18.69 4.50
CA PRO A 200 12.55 19.56 5.55
C PRO A 200 11.04 19.34 5.67
N GLN A 201 10.59 18.91 6.83
CA GLN A 201 9.16 18.86 7.13
C GLN A 201 8.62 20.29 6.97
N CYS A 202 7.56 20.48 6.17
CA CYS A 202 6.87 21.78 6.15
C CYS A 202 6.37 22.06 7.57
N PRO A 203 6.62 23.27 8.11
CA PRO A 203 6.20 23.66 9.46
C PRO A 203 4.68 23.65 9.64
#